data_AF-A0AAD7DX95-F1
#
_entry.id   AF-A0AAD7DX95-F1
#
_cell.length_a   1.000
_cell.length_b   1.000
_cell.length_c   1.000
_cell.angle_alpha   90.00
_cell.angle_beta   90.00
_cell.angle_gamma   90.00
#
_symmetry.space_group_name_H-M   'P 1'
#
loop_
_entity.id
_entity.type
_entity.pdbx_description
1 polymer ?
#
loop_
_entity_poly.entity_id
_entity_poly.type
_entity_poly.pdbx_seq_one_letter_code
_entity_poly.pdbx_strand_id
1 'polypeptide(L)'
;QDVPRAIKLLLSIVEIGKLDPSEFDPSEAAELEALSLLGQAFDALLQPFINTELSLLEQIESLVKFSHLICAIYIQNGTAFMPNQLYADIQAMIKNAVLMVPKTRPINGELKVFICRLGYDVLEALFGRARMLGGHSPNCSTGELRDHFGSAMTLDYIYEEHPEWERKPRRLNMFRMRHVDHLRPVHLTGELRANSCDLKSCW
;
A
#
# COMPACT_ATOMS: atom_id res chain seq x y z
N GLN A 1 14.36 -2.84 4.49
CA GLN A 1 13.13 -2.63 5.27
C GLN A 1 12.33 -3.93 5.25
N ASP A 2 11.61 -4.28 6.32
CA ASP A 2 10.82 -5.53 6.40
C ASP A 2 9.33 -5.18 6.43
N VAL A 3 8.80 -4.85 5.25
CA VAL A 3 7.41 -4.42 5.06
C VAL A 3 6.41 -5.51 5.49
N PRO A 4 6.62 -6.81 5.21
CA PRO A 4 5.73 -7.86 5.71
C PRO A 4 5.61 -7.89 7.24
N ARG A 5 6.70 -7.59 7.96
CA ARG A 5 6.68 -7.51 9.42
C ARG A 5 5.92 -6.29 9.91
N ALA A 6 6.04 -5.15 9.22
CA ALA A 6 5.26 -3.95 9.53
C ALA A 6 3.75 -4.21 9.33
N ILE A 7 3.34 -4.79 8.19
CA ILE A 7 1.94 -5.16 7.92
C ILE A 7 1.42 -6.09 9.02
N LYS A 8 2.21 -7.10 9.41
CA LYS A 8 1.82 -8.02 10.48
C LYS A 8 1.57 -7.30 11.81
N LEU A 9 2.43 -6.34 12.17
CA LEU A 9 2.26 -5.55 13.40
C LEU A 9 0.96 -4.74 13.35
N LEU A 10 0.73 -4.01 12.26
CA LEU A 10 -0.46 -3.19 12.09
C LEU A 10 -1.74 -4.05 12.16
N LEU A 11 -1.79 -5.18 11.45
CA LEU A 11 -2.91 -6.12 11.54
C LEU A 11 -3.09 -6.69 12.96
N SER A 12 -2.00 -6.92 13.70
CA SER A 12 -2.13 -7.39 15.09
C SER A 12 -2.80 -6.33 15.98
N ILE A 13 -2.51 -5.04 15.74
CA ILE A 13 -3.18 -3.93 16.44
C ILE A 13 -4.66 -3.85 16.06
N VAL A 14 -5.00 -4.08 14.79
CA VAL A 14 -6.41 -4.20 14.32
C VAL A 14 -7.15 -5.28 15.09
N GLU A 15 -6.54 -6.47 15.25
CA GLU A 15 -7.17 -7.57 15.98
C GLU A 15 -7.30 -7.30 17.49
N ILE A 16 -6.29 -6.68 18.12
CA ILE A 16 -6.38 -6.27 19.53
C ILE A 16 -7.54 -5.28 19.72
N GLY A 17 -7.72 -4.34 18.80
CA GLY A 17 -8.80 -3.35 18.85
C GLY A 17 -10.22 -3.92 18.78
N LYS A 18 -10.38 -5.22 18.49
CA LYS A 18 -11.66 -5.95 18.42
C LYS A 18 -11.99 -6.75 19.69
N LEU A 19 -11.10 -6.78 20.68
CA LEU A 19 -11.33 -7.47 21.94
C LEU A 19 -12.49 -6.81 22.71
N ASP A 20 -13.21 -7.60 23.51
CA ASP A 20 -14.31 -7.10 24.33
C ASP A 20 -13.76 -6.34 25.56
N PRO A 21 -14.06 -5.04 25.72
CA PRO A 21 -13.59 -4.26 26.86
C PRO A 21 -14.06 -4.78 28.23
N SER A 22 -15.13 -5.58 28.27
CA SER A 22 -15.66 -6.14 29.52
C SER A 22 -14.74 -7.17 30.18
N GLU A 23 -13.75 -7.68 29.45
CA GLU A 23 -12.78 -8.67 29.96
C GLU A 23 -11.60 -8.03 30.71
N PHE A 24 -11.50 -6.70 30.74
CA PHE A 24 -10.34 -5.94 31.21
C PHE A 24 -10.64 -5.09 32.43
N ASP A 25 -9.61 -4.76 33.21
CA ASP A 25 -9.75 -3.77 34.28
C ASP A 25 -9.92 -2.35 33.72
N PRO A 26 -10.35 -1.36 34.52
CA PRO A 26 -10.61 0.00 34.01
C PRO A 26 -9.40 0.70 33.36
N SER A 27 -8.18 0.37 33.77
CA SER A 27 -6.96 0.94 33.18
C SER A 27 -6.68 0.28 31.83
N GLU A 28 -6.74 -1.05 31.79
CA GLU A 28 -6.58 -1.84 30.57
C GLU A 28 -7.67 -1.53 29.55
N ALA A 29 -8.90 -1.27 29.99
CA ALA A 29 -10.02 -0.88 29.13
C ALA A 29 -9.78 0.48 28.46
N ALA A 30 -9.19 1.45 29.16
CA ALA A 30 -8.82 2.75 28.58
C ALA A 30 -7.69 2.61 27.54
N GLU A 31 -6.70 1.74 27.80
CA GLU A 31 -5.66 1.42 26.82
C GLU A 31 -6.24 0.71 25.59
N LEU A 32 -7.16 -0.23 25.81
CA LEU A 32 -7.86 -0.93 24.75
C LEU A 32 -8.70 0.02 23.88
N GLU A 33 -9.36 1.02 24.46
CA GLU A 33 -10.10 2.04 23.70
C GLU A 33 -9.16 2.80 22.75
N ALA A 34 -7.98 3.21 23.24
CA ALA A 34 -6.97 3.88 22.41
C ALA A 34 -6.44 2.95 21.30
N LEU A 35 -6.18 1.68 21.63
CA LEU A 35 -5.76 0.67 20.65
C LEU A 35 -6.87 0.33 19.66
N SER A 36 -8.14 0.39 20.05
CA SER A 36 -9.28 0.19 19.16
C SER A 36 -9.39 1.33 18.16
N LEU A 37 -9.25 2.58 18.60
CA LEU A 37 -9.20 3.74 17.70
C LEU A 37 -8.04 3.62 16.71
N LEU A 38 -6.85 3.27 17.20
CA LEU A 38 -5.67 3.08 16.36
C LEU A 38 -5.83 1.89 15.39
N GLY A 39 -6.42 0.80 15.85
CA GLY A 39 -6.76 -0.37 15.06
C GLY A 39 -7.73 -0.03 13.93
N GLN A 40 -8.79 0.74 14.20
CA GLN A 40 -9.71 1.21 13.16
C GLN A 40 -9.02 2.08 12.12
N ALA A 41 -8.08 2.93 12.53
CA ALA A 41 -7.27 3.71 11.60
C ALA A 41 -6.39 2.80 10.73
N PHE A 42 -5.67 1.85 11.32
CA PHE A 42 -4.80 0.94 10.56
C PHE A 42 -5.57 -0.01 9.66
N ASP A 43 -6.74 -0.48 10.05
CA ASP A 43 -7.61 -1.26 9.18
C ASP A 43 -8.01 -0.43 7.95
N ALA A 44 -8.46 0.81 8.18
CA ALA A 44 -8.84 1.73 7.11
C ALA A 44 -7.67 2.06 6.15
N LEU A 45 -6.44 2.15 6.66
CA LEU A 45 -5.24 2.28 5.83
C LEU A 45 -4.95 1.01 5.02
N LEU A 46 -5.02 -0.17 5.66
CA LEU A 46 -4.52 -1.41 5.08
C LEU A 46 -5.49 -2.02 4.06
N GLN A 47 -6.79 -2.07 4.36
CA GLN A 47 -7.79 -2.76 3.53
C GLN A 47 -7.67 -2.43 2.03
N PRO A 48 -7.50 -1.17 1.60
CA PRO A 48 -7.32 -0.81 0.18
C PRO A 48 -6.15 -1.48 -0.54
N PHE A 49 -5.12 -1.91 0.20
CA PHE A 49 -3.90 -2.50 -0.34
C PHE A 49 -3.84 -4.02 -0.15
N ILE A 50 -4.73 -4.60 0.65
CA ILE A 50 -4.64 -6.01 1.04
C ILE A 50 -5.89 -6.81 0.64
N ASN A 51 -7.03 -6.14 0.48
CA ASN A 51 -8.30 -6.75 0.11
C ASN A 51 -8.54 -6.60 -1.40
N THR A 52 -8.60 -7.74 -2.09
CA THR A 52 -8.76 -7.79 -3.55
C THR A 52 -10.17 -7.49 -4.04
N GLU A 53 -11.15 -7.54 -3.15
CA GLU A 53 -12.58 -7.48 -3.49
C GLU A 53 -13.14 -6.06 -3.43
N LEU A 54 -12.45 -5.14 -2.74
CA LEU A 54 -12.92 -3.77 -2.59
C LEU A 54 -13.02 -3.05 -3.94
N SER A 55 -14.17 -2.39 -4.13
CA SER A 55 -14.37 -1.42 -5.19
C SER A 55 -13.49 -0.18 -4.99
N LEU A 56 -13.30 0.60 -6.05
CA LEU A 56 -12.59 1.88 -5.96
C LEU A 56 -13.24 2.84 -4.98
N LEU A 57 -14.58 2.84 -4.90
CA LEU A 57 -15.32 3.65 -3.93
C LEU A 57 -14.95 3.28 -2.50
N GLU A 58 -15.07 2.00 -2.14
CA GLU A 58 -14.75 1.50 -0.79
C GLU A 58 -13.27 1.72 -0.45
N GLN A 59 -12.36 1.57 -1.42
CA GLN A 59 -10.94 1.86 -1.22
C GLN A 59 -10.73 3.34 -0.86
N ILE A 60 -11.38 4.26 -1.57
CA ILE A 60 -11.27 5.70 -1.31
C ILE A 60 -11.92 6.07 0.02
N GLU A 61 -13.12 5.57 0.31
CA GLU A 61 -13.81 5.77 1.60
C GLU A 61 -12.94 5.33 2.77
N SER A 62 -12.28 4.17 2.65
CA SER A 62 -11.37 3.66 3.67
C SER A 62 -10.16 4.56 3.87
N LEU A 63 -9.53 5.05 2.80
CA LEU A 63 -8.40 5.99 2.90
C LEU A 63 -8.81 7.36 3.44
N VAL A 64 -10.00 7.85 3.11
CA VAL A 64 -10.54 9.11 3.66
C VAL A 64 -10.84 8.95 5.15
N LYS A 65 -11.48 7.84 5.56
CA LYS A 65 -11.66 7.49 6.97
C LYS A 65 -10.33 7.50 7.72
N PHE A 66 -9.31 6.84 7.17
CA PHE A 66 -7.97 6.85 7.77
C PHE A 66 -7.40 8.26 7.90
N SER A 67 -7.47 9.07 6.84
CA SER A 67 -7.00 10.47 6.83
C SER A 67 -7.63 11.31 7.95
N HIS A 68 -8.95 11.18 8.16
CA HIS A 68 -9.66 11.89 9.22
C HIS A 68 -9.26 11.41 10.62
N LEU A 69 -9.16 10.10 10.83
CA LEU A 69 -8.77 9.54 12.12
C LEU A 69 -7.35 9.98 12.52
N ILE A 70 -6.36 9.85 11.62
CA ILE A 70 -5.00 10.27 11.93
C ILE A 70 -4.89 11.79 12.09
N CYS A 71 -5.69 12.57 11.38
CA CYS A 71 -5.73 14.02 11.53
C CYS A 71 -6.20 14.39 12.95
N ALA A 72 -7.28 13.77 13.43
CA ALA A 72 -7.78 13.98 14.79
C ALA A 72 -6.73 13.60 15.85
N ILE A 73 -6.11 12.42 15.73
CA ILE A 73 -5.08 11.94 16.66
C ILE A 73 -3.86 12.88 16.63
N TYR A 74 -3.45 13.32 15.44
CA TYR A 74 -2.30 14.21 15.25
C TYR A 74 -2.57 15.62 15.77
N ILE A 75 -3.78 16.17 15.62
CA ILE A 75 -4.13 17.48 16.22
C ILE A 75 -4.03 17.42 17.74
N GLN A 76 -4.41 16.30 18.35
CA GLN A 76 -4.38 16.14 19.82
C GLN A 76 -2.95 15.92 20.35
N ASN A 77 -2.14 15.12 19.67
CA ASN A 77 -0.86 14.63 20.20
C ASN A 77 0.37 15.22 19.49
N GLY A 78 0.19 15.88 18.35
CA GLY A 78 1.25 16.45 17.53
C GLY A 78 2.36 15.45 17.20
N THR A 79 3.61 15.90 17.37
CA THR A 79 4.80 15.11 17.08
C THR A 79 5.04 13.95 18.05
N ALA A 80 4.34 13.89 19.18
CA ALA A 80 4.40 12.75 20.09
C ALA A 80 3.75 11.50 19.48
N PHE A 81 2.77 11.68 18.59
CA PHE A 81 2.14 10.58 17.86
C PHE A 81 2.97 10.16 16.64
N MET A 82 3.35 11.11 15.78
CA MET A 82 4.22 10.83 14.64
C MET A 82 4.99 12.07 14.16
N PRO A 83 6.15 11.92 13.51
CA PRO A 83 6.88 13.05 12.93
C PRO A 83 6.06 13.81 11.89
N ASN A 84 6.23 15.13 11.81
CA ASN A 84 5.57 16.00 10.81
C ASN A 84 5.73 15.46 9.38
N GLN A 85 6.92 14.95 9.06
CA GLN A 85 7.23 14.41 7.75
C GLN A 85 6.37 13.18 7.43
N LEU A 86 6.25 12.24 8.36
CA LEU A 86 5.44 11.04 8.18
C LEU A 86 3.96 11.40 8.01
N TYR A 87 3.45 12.32 8.82
CA TYR A 87 2.08 12.81 8.69
C TYR A 87 1.83 13.44 7.30
N ALA A 88 2.73 14.33 6.87
CA ALA A 88 2.62 15.00 5.57
C ALA A 88 2.67 14.00 4.41
N ASP A 89 3.57 13.02 4.47
CA ASP A 89 3.73 11.98 3.44
C ASP A 89 2.49 11.09 3.35
N ILE A 90 1.91 10.69 4.49
CA ILE A 90 0.66 9.90 4.53
C ILE A 90 -0.50 10.69 3.92
N GLN A 91 -0.68 11.96 4.32
CA GLN A 91 -1.75 12.80 3.78
C GLN A 91 -1.58 13.05 2.29
N ALA A 92 -0.34 13.23 1.82
CA ALA A 92 -0.03 13.37 0.40
C ALA A 92 -0.33 12.09 -0.39
N MET A 93 -0.01 10.91 0.16
CA MET A 93 -0.34 9.62 -0.46
C MET A 93 -1.84 9.47 -0.65
N ILE A 94 -2.65 9.74 0.38
CA ILE A 94 -4.11 9.63 0.33
C ILE A 94 -4.68 10.65 -0.67
N LYS A 95 -4.23 11.91 -0.61
CA LYS A 95 -4.61 12.95 -1.56
C LYS A 95 -4.32 12.53 -3.00
N ASN A 96 -3.17 11.94 -3.26
CA ASN A 96 -2.82 11.45 -4.59
C ASN A 96 -3.77 10.33 -5.04
N ALA A 97 -4.11 9.38 -4.17
CA ALA A 97 -5.09 8.33 -4.48
C ALA A 97 -6.46 8.92 -4.86
N VAL A 98 -6.96 9.88 -4.08
CA VAL A 98 -8.22 10.59 -4.35
C VAL A 98 -8.15 11.35 -5.68
N LEU A 99 -7.06 12.08 -5.94
CA LEU A 99 -6.90 12.89 -7.15
C LEU A 99 -6.70 12.08 -8.42
N MET A 100 -6.37 10.80 -8.35
CA MET A 100 -6.29 9.94 -9.53
C MET A 100 -7.65 9.67 -10.17
N VAL A 101 -8.71 9.58 -9.38
CA VAL A 101 -10.08 9.35 -9.88
C VAL A 101 -10.55 10.50 -10.80
N PRO A 102 -10.56 11.78 -10.38
CA PRO A 102 -11.01 12.89 -11.23
C PRO A 102 -10.03 13.19 -12.37
N LYS A 103 -8.74 12.82 -12.26
CA LYS A 103 -7.79 12.90 -13.38
C LYS A 103 -8.10 11.88 -14.48
N THR A 104 -8.56 10.69 -14.12
CA THR A 104 -8.81 9.59 -15.05
C THR A 104 -10.15 9.74 -15.77
N ARG A 105 -11.18 10.22 -15.08
CA ARG A 105 -12.54 10.44 -15.61
C ARG A 105 -12.61 11.18 -16.95
N PRO A 106 -12.02 12.38 -17.13
CA PRO A 106 -12.11 13.13 -18.38
C PRO A 106 -11.32 12.50 -19.52
N ILE A 107 -10.34 11.64 -19.21
CA ILE A 107 -9.59 10.89 -20.22
C ILE A 107 -10.47 9.76 -20.76
N ASN A 108 -10.94 8.90 -19.86
CA ASN A 108 -11.93 7.86 -20.12
C ASN A 108 -12.38 7.27 -18.77
N GLY A 109 -13.64 7.49 -18.43
CA GLY A 109 -14.22 7.03 -17.16
C GLY A 109 -14.34 5.51 -16.99
N GLU A 110 -14.21 4.75 -18.08
CA GLU A 110 -14.15 3.28 -18.05
C GLU A 110 -12.73 2.74 -17.76
N LEU A 111 -11.72 3.60 -17.68
CA LEU A 111 -10.39 3.19 -17.24
C LEU A 111 -10.42 2.85 -15.75
N LYS A 112 -9.74 1.76 -15.40
CA LYS A 112 -9.55 1.33 -14.02
C LYS A 112 -8.48 2.17 -13.33
N VAL A 113 -8.74 2.53 -12.07
CA VAL A 113 -7.77 3.19 -11.19
C VAL A 113 -7.24 2.14 -10.21
N PHE A 114 -5.92 1.93 -10.20
CA PHE A 114 -5.27 0.94 -9.35
C PHE A 114 -4.48 1.64 -8.24
N ILE A 115 -5.08 1.79 -7.06
CA ILE A 115 -4.43 2.47 -5.91
C ILE A 115 -3.16 1.72 -5.47
N CYS A 116 -3.13 0.39 -5.58
CA CYS A 116 -1.94 -0.42 -5.29
C CYS A 116 -0.73 -0.11 -6.19
N ARG A 117 -0.91 0.61 -7.31
CA ARG A 117 0.17 1.04 -8.22
C ARG A 117 0.72 2.43 -7.91
N LEU A 118 0.19 3.12 -6.91
CA LEU A 118 0.67 4.45 -6.52
C LEU A 118 1.99 4.41 -5.72
N GLY A 119 2.40 3.23 -5.27
CA GLY A 119 3.69 3.00 -4.63
C GLY A 119 4.85 2.91 -5.62
N TYR A 120 6.03 2.63 -5.07
CA TYR A 120 7.29 2.56 -5.83
C TYR A 120 7.74 1.13 -6.16
N ASP A 121 6.92 0.11 -5.94
CA ASP A 121 7.28 -1.31 -6.13
C ASP A 121 7.83 -1.62 -7.51
N VAL A 122 7.28 -0.99 -8.56
CA VAL A 122 7.75 -1.15 -9.94
C VAL A 122 9.18 -0.62 -10.07
N LEU A 123 9.45 0.53 -9.46
CA LEU A 123 10.77 1.14 -9.45
C LEU A 123 11.74 0.31 -8.58
N GLU A 124 11.30 -0.18 -7.42
CA GLU A 124 12.11 -1.07 -6.57
C GLU A 124 12.48 -2.36 -7.31
N ALA A 125 11.55 -2.96 -8.06
CA ALA A 125 11.81 -4.13 -8.89
C ALA A 125 12.88 -3.83 -9.97
N LEU A 126 12.79 -2.68 -10.64
CA LEU A 126 13.80 -2.23 -11.59
C LEU A 126 15.18 -2.07 -10.93
N PHE A 127 15.25 -1.40 -9.77
CA PHE A 127 16.49 -1.27 -9.01
C PHE A 127 17.03 -2.62 -8.54
N GLY A 128 16.16 -3.55 -8.15
CA GLY A 128 16.53 -4.92 -7.79
C GLY A 128 17.17 -5.65 -8.98
N ARG A 129 16.54 -5.58 -10.15
CA ARG A 129 17.08 -6.17 -11.40
C ARG A 129 18.43 -5.56 -11.79
N ALA A 130 18.54 -4.23 -11.74
CA ALA A 130 19.78 -3.53 -12.05
C ALA A 130 20.94 -3.94 -11.13
N ARG A 131 20.66 -4.12 -9.82
CA ARG A 131 21.66 -4.61 -8.86
C ARG A 131 22.04 -6.08 -9.12
N MET A 132 21.08 -6.91 -9.55
CA MET A 132 21.35 -8.30 -9.91
C MET A 132 22.24 -8.43 -11.16
N LEU A 133 22.08 -7.53 -12.15
CA LEU A 133 22.93 -7.49 -13.34
C LEU A 133 24.39 -7.18 -13.02
N GLY A 134 24.65 -6.39 -11.98
CA GLY A 134 26.00 -6.10 -11.49
C GLY A 134 26.71 -7.30 -10.84
N GLY A 135 26.01 -8.42 -10.60
CA GLY A 135 26.57 -9.64 -10.03
C GLY A 135 27.25 -9.39 -8.68
N HIS A 136 28.59 -9.55 -8.63
CA HIS A 136 29.39 -9.30 -7.43
C HIS A 136 29.59 -7.82 -7.11
N SER A 137 29.18 -6.91 -8.00
CA SER A 137 29.21 -5.45 -7.81
C SER A 137 27.79 -4.86 -7.85
N PRO A 138 26.95 -5.13 -6.83
CA PRO A 138 25.59 -4.61 -6.78
C PRO A 138 25.56 -3.08 -6.57
N ASN A 139 26.64 -2.50 -6.04
CA ASN A 139 26.79 -1.06 -5.87
C ASN A 139 27.56 -0.49 -7.05
N CYS A 140 26.83 -0.19 -8.12
CA CYS A 140 27.41 0.29 -9.37
C CYS A 140 27.53 1.83 -9.39
N SER A 141 28.51 2.34 -10.15
CA SER A 141 28.62 3.76 -10.45
C SER A 141 27.42 4.26 -11.27
N THR A 142 27.24 5.58 -11.38
CA THR A 142 26.13 6.16 -12.16
C THR A 142 26.15 5.72 -13.64
N GLY A 143 27.34 5.58 -14.23
CA GLY A 143 27.49 5.10 -15.61
C GLY A 143 27.06 3.65 -15.77
N GLU A 144 27.52 2.77 -14.88
CA GLU A 144 27.11 1.37 -14.85
C GLU A 144 25.62 1.21 -14.52
N LEU A 145 25.07 2.05 -13.64
CA LEU A 145 23.64 2.05 -13.33
C LEU A 145 22.79 2.34 -14.57
N ARG A 146 23.21 3.31 -15.39
CA ARG A 146 22.55 3.61 -16.68
C ARG A 146 22.54 2.38 -17.59
N ASP A 147 23.68 1.70 -17.72
CA ASP A 147 23.84 0.56 -18.62
C ASP A 147 23.07 -0.67 -18.08
N HIS A 148 23.06 -0.88 -16.76
CA HIS A 148 22.24 -1.89 -16.10
C HIS A 148 20.75 -1.60 -16.21
N PHE A 149 20.32 -0.34 -16.13
CA PHE A 149 18.91 0.04 -16.34
C PHE A 149 18.47 -0.23 -17.76
N GLY A 150 19.28 0.14 -18.76
CA GLY A 150 19.00 -0.20 -20.16
C GLY A 150 18.82 -1.70 -20.35
N SER A 151 19.75 -2.49 -19.81
CA SER A 151 19.70 -3.96 -19.87
C SER A 151 18.50 -4.54 -19.12
N ALA A 152 18.17 -4.01 -17.94
CA ALA A 152 17.02 -4.45 -17.14
C ALA A 152 15.69 -4.16 -17.85
N MET A 153 15.55 -3.01 -18.51
CA MET A 153 14.38 -2.66 -19.31
C MET A 153 14.22 -3.57 -20.53
N THR A 154 15.32 -3.90 -21.21
CA THR A 154 15.29 -4.88 -22.32
C THR A 154 14.87 -6.26 -21.83
N LEU A 155 15.36 -6.69 -20.66
CA LEU A 155 14.92 -7.95 -20.06
C LEU A 155 13.44 -7.92 -19.66
N ASP A 156 12.94 -6.81 -19.11
CA ASP A 156 11.52 -6.66 -18.78
C ASP A 156 10.64 -6.79 -20.02
N TYR A 157 11.02 -6.15 -21.13
CA TYR A 157 10.34 -6.29 -22.41
C TYR A 157 10.31 -7.76 -22.90
N ILE A 158 11.46 -8.44 -22.86
CA ILE A 158 11.55 -9.86 -23.24
C ILE A 158 10.68 -10.74 -22.35
N TYR A 159 10.65 -10.51 -21.04
CA TYR A 159 9.82 -11.28 -20.11
C TYR A 159 8.33 -10.92 -20.20
N GLU A 160 7.98 -9.75 -20.69
CA GLU A 160 6.59 -9.40 -21.00
C GLU A 160 6.08 -10.19 -22.22
N GLU A 161 6.91 -10.34 -23.25
CA GLU A 161 6.62 -11.17 -24.43
C GLU A 161 6.71 -12.68 -24.13
N HIS A 162 7.67 -13.09 -23.29
CA HIS A 162 7.94 -14.49 -22.92
C HIS A 162 7.98 -14.68 -21.39
N PRO A 163 6.82 -14.65 -20.70
CA PRO A 163 6.75 -14.76 -19.24
C PRO A 163 7.33 -16.05 -18.66
N GLU A 164 7.41 -17.10 -19.46
CA GLU A 164 7.96 -18.41 -19.09
C GLU A 164 9.49 -18.44 -19.02
N TRP A 165 10.18 -17.46 -19.61
CA TRP A 165 11.65 -17.34 -19.54
C TRP A 165 12.10 -16.69 -18.24
N GLU A 166 11.22 -15.96 -17.56
CA GLU A 166 11.55 -15.31 -16.30
C GLU A 166 11.64 -16.36 -15.18
N ARG A 167 12.88 -16.65 -14.75
CA ARG A 167 13.12 -17.44 -13.54
C ARG A 167 12.74 -16.62 -12.31
N LYS A 168 11.46 -16.63 -11.97
CA LYS A 168 10.95 -16.04 -10.74
C LYS A 168 11.55 -16.80 -9.55
N PRO A 169 12.06 -16.12 -8.52
CA PRO A 169 12.52 -16.78 -7.30
C PRO A 169 11.45 -17.76 -6.83
N ARG A 170 11.85 -19.02 -6.54
CA ARG A 170 10.92 -20.04 -6.07
C ARG A 170 10.34 -19.56 -4.74
N ARG A 171 9.14 -18.99 -4.78
CA ARG A 171 8.43 -18.53 -3.60
C ARG A 171 8.12 -19.78 -2.77
N LEU A 172 8.81 -19.93 -1.64
CA LEU A 172 8.53 -20.98 -0.66
C LEU A 172 7.04 -20.91 -0.31
N ASN A 173 6.32 -21.97 -0.69
CA ASN A 173 4.90 -22.27 -0.47
C ASN A 173 4.01 -21.21 0.21
N MET A 174 2.93 -20.94 -0.49
CA MET A 174 1.80 -20.00 -0.36
C MET A 174 1.03 -20.01 0.99
N PHE A 175 1.70 -19.93 2.14
CA PHE A 175 1.07 -20.06 3.46
C PHE A 175 1.29 -18.89 4.44
N ARG A 176 1.83 -17.74 4.01
CA ARG A 176 2.10 -16.61 4.92
C ARG A 176 1.70 -15.26 4.33
N MET A 177 1.22 -14.37 5.21
CA MET A 177 0.91 -12.93 5.03
C MET A 177 1.94 -12.09 4.22
N ARG A 178 3.09 -12.66 3.83
CA ARG A 178 4.15 -12.01 3.06
C ARG A 178 3.79 -11.62 1.62
N HIS A 179 2.62 -12.03 1.11
CA HIS A 179 2.16 -11.67 -0.25
C HIS A 179 1.21 -10.48 -0.33
N VAL A 180 0.73 -10.03 0.83
CA VAL A 180 -0.17 -8.88 0.92
C VAL A 180 0.50 -7.61 0.39
N ASP A 181 1.81 -7.50 0.55
CA ASP A 181 2.63 -6.36 0.13
C ASP A 181 2.88 -6.25 -1.40
N HIS A 182 2.37 -7.19 -2.20
CA HIS A 182 2.61 -7.22 -3.65
C HIS A 182 1.35 -7.56 -4.45
N LEU A 183 0.20 -6.99 -4.06
CA LEU A 183 -1.01 -7.09 -4.88
C LEU A 183 -0.76 -6.46 -6.26
N ARG A 184 -1.11 -7.21 -7.30
CA ARG A 184 -1.03 -6.77 -8.68
C ARG A 184 -2.44 -6.50 -9.20
N PRO A 185 -2.60 -5.64 -10.21
CA PRO A 185 -3.90 -5.38 -10.85
C PRO A 185 -4.67 -6.64 -11.22
N VAL A 186 -3.99 -7.71 -11.63
CA VAL A 186 -4.60 -9.00 -12.00
C VAL A 186 -5.28 -9.72 -10.83
N HIS A 187 -4.89 -9.45 -9.58
CA HIS A 187 -5.50 -10.05 -8.40
C HIS A 187 -6.75 -9.32 -7.94
N LEU A 188 -6.98 -8.09 -8.42
CA LEU A 188 -8.09 -7.26 -7.96
C LEU A 188 -9.38 -7.59 -8.72
N THR A 189 -10.43 -7.91 -7.99
CA THR A 189 -11.73 -8.36 -8.50
C THR A 189 -12.84 -7.33 -8.33
N GLY A 190 -12.65 -6.33 -7.46
CA GLY A 190 -13.60 -5.24 -7.25
C GLY A 190 -13.85 -4.36 -8.48
N GLU A 191 -14.89 -3.53 -8.41
CA GLU A 191 -15.20 -2.55 -9.45
C GLU A 191 -14.28 -1.33 -9.35
N LEU A 192 -13.34 -1.21 -10.29
CA LEU A 192 -12.25 -0.22 -10.22
C LEU A 192 -12.34 0.93 -11.23
N ARG A 193 -13.40 1.02 -12.02
CA ARG A 193 -13.53 2.08 -13.04
C ARG A 193 -13.65 3.47 -12.41
N ALA A 194 -13.03 4.47 -13.02
CA ALA A 194 -13.08 5.83 -12.50
C ALA A 194 -14.52 6.39 -12.39
N ASN A 195 -15.43 5.95 -13.25
CA ASN A 195 -16.85 6.32 -13.21
C ASN A 195 -17.63 5.69 -12.05
N SER A 196 -17.19 4.56 -11.48
CA SER A 196 -17.93 3.89 -10.40
C SER A 196 -17.76 4.56 -9.04
N CYS A 197 -16.74 5.40 -8.87
CA CYS A 197 -16.38 6.01 -7.58
C CYS A 197 -16.98 7.41 -7.41
N ASP A 198 -18.17 7.56 -6.83
CA ASP A 198 -18.66 8.91 -6.48
C ASP A 198 -17.83 9.52 -5.35
N LEU A 199 -16.91 10.41 -5.71
CA LEU A 199 -16.10 11.10 -4.73
C LEU A 199 -16.97 11.85 -3.74
N LYS A 200 -18.10 12.46 -4.11
CA LYS A 200 -18.86 13.29 -3.15
C LYS A 200 -19.38 12.50 -1.96
N SER A 201 -19.60 11.19 -2.09
CA SER A 201 -20.05 10.34 -0.99
C SER A 201 -18.93 9.85 -0.08
N CYS A 202 -17.65 10.06 -0.43
CA CYS A 202 -16.52 9.52 0.31
C CYS A 202 -16.10 10.36 1.53
N TRP A 203 -16.71 11.52 1.75
CA TRP A 203 -16.42 12.49 2.83
C TRP A 203 -17.55 12.46 3.86
#